data_AF-A0A7V9C7J7-F1
#
_entry.id   AF-A0A7V9C7J7-F1
#
_cell.length_a   1.000
_cell.length_b   1.000
_cell.length_c   1.000
_cell.angle_alpha   90.00
_cell.angle_beta   90.00
_cell.angle_gamma   90.00
#
_symmetry.space_group_name_H-M   'P 1'
#
loop_
_entity.id
_entity.type
_entity.pdbx_description
1 polymer ?
#
loop_
_entity_poly.entity_id
_entity_poly.type
_entity_poly.pdbx_seq_one_letter_code
_entity_poly.pdbx_strand_id
1 'polypeptide(L)' 'MDDLDVAIAAARAGAVVVGAAFRNPVVTEMKGTFDPVTEVDRAAEAAILAVLTELRPDDGVLGEEGTDTHGTGRRWLID' A
#
# COMPACT_ATOMS: atom_id res chain seq x y z
N MET A 1 -6.29 2.47 19.47
CA MET A 1 -6.47 1.68 18.25
C MET A 1 -5.34 0.68 18.21
N ASP A 2 -5.65 -0.61 18.29
CA ASP A 2 -4.61 -1.64 18.22
C ASP A 2 -4.11 -1.83 16.78
N ASP A 3 -3.13 -2.70 16.57
CA ASP A 3 -2.53 -2.89 15.24
C ASP A 3 -3.50 -3.59 14.27
N LEU A 4 -4.45 -4.38 14.76
CA LEU A 4 -5.45 -5.00 13.90
C LEU A 4 -6.42 -3.95 13.35
N ASP A 5 -6.87 -3.03 14.21
CA ASP A 5 -7.71 -1.91 13.79
C ASP A 5 -6.99 -1.03 12.74
N VAL A 6 -5.69 -0.76 12.93
CA VAL A 6 -4.87 -0.02 11.96
C VAL A 6 -4.74 -0.77 10.64
N ALA A 7 -4.45 -2.07 10.68
CA ALA A 7 -4.38 -2.91 9.49
C ALA A 7 -5.69 -2.90 8.70
N ILE A 8 -6.83 -2.99 9.40
CA ILE A 8 -8.16 -2.92 8.79
C ILE A 8 -8.40 -1.56 8.16
N ALA A 9 -8.01 -0.46 8.82
CA ALA A 9 -8.15 0.88 8.28
C ALA A 9 -7.31 1.07 7.02
N ALA A 10 -6.06 0.63 7.03
CA ALA A 10 -5.14 0.74 5.90
C ALA A 10 -5.62 -0.13 4.72
N ALA A 11 -6.00 -1.39 4.96
CA ALA A 11 -6.55 -2.28 3.94
C ALA A 11 -7.84 -1.73 3.31
N ARG A 12 -8.71 -1.08 4.11
CA ARG A 12 -9.91 -0.41 3.57
C ARG A 12 -9.57 0.77 2.68
N ALA A 13 -8.55 1.55 3.02
CA ALA A 13 -8.09 2.66 2.19
C ALA A 13 -7.59 2.17 0.83
N GLY A 14 -6.76 1.13 0.81
CA GLY A 14 -6.34 0.45 -0.44
C GLY A 14 -7.53 -0.13 -1.21
N ALA A 15 -8.46 -0.79 -0.54
CA ALA A 15 -9.64 -1.40 -1.16
C ALA A 15 -10.56 -0.37 -1.85
N VAL A 16 -10.64 0.87 -1.36
CA VAL A 16 -11.38 1.94 -2.04
C VAL A 16 -10.76 2.26 -3.41
N VAL A 17 -9.43 2.30 -3.50
CA VAL A 17 -8.69 2.54 -4.74
C VAL A 17 -8.92 1.37 -5.72
N VAL A 18 -8.67 0.14 -5.26
CA VAL A 18 -8.84 -1.07 -6.08
C VAL A 18 -10.30 -1.21 -6.54
N GLY A 19 -11.25 -0.96 -5.65
CA GLY A 19 -12.68 -1.05 -5.95
C GLY A 19 -13.14 -0.04 -7.02
N ALA A 20 -12.57 1.16 -7.04
CA ALA A 20 -12.87 2.17 -8.05
C ALA A 20 -12.34 1.78 -9.45
N ALA A 21 -11.21 1.07 -9.50
CA ALA A 21 -10.62 0.59 -10.75
C ALA A 21 -11.20 -0.74 -11.24
N PHE A 22 -11.96 -1.45 -10.41
CA PHE A 22 -12.46 -2.78 -10.74
C PHE A 22 -13.30 -2.79 -12.02
N ARG A 23 -12.91 -3.65 -12.98
CA ARG A 23 -13.50 -3.80 -14.32
C ARG A 23 -13.37 -2.57 -15.22
N ASN A 24 -12.51 -1.62 -14.88
CA ASN A 24 -12.13 -0.52 -15.75
C ASN A 24 -10.76 -0.79 -16.39
N PRO A 25 -10.45 -0.18 -17.54
CA PRO A 25 -9.11 -0.22 -18.11
C PRO A 25 -8.09 0.41 -17.15
N VAL A 26 -6.92 -0.19 -17.05
CA VAL A 26 -5.78 0.27 -16.22
C VAL A 26 -4.51 0.28 -17.07
N VAL A 27 -3.56 1.13 -16.71
CA VAL A 27 -2.23 1.26 -17.28
C VAL A 27 -1.29 0.27 -16.61
N THR A 28 -0.85 -0.74 -17.36
CA THR A 28 0.12 -1.73 -16.89
C THR A 28 1.54 -1.36 -17.33
N GLU A 29 2.48 -1.42 -16.40
CA GLU A 29 3.93 -1.35 -16.60
C GLU A 29 4.57 -2.69 -16.23
N MET A 30 5.80 -2.94 -16.70
CA MET A 30 6.54 -4.17 -16.40
C MET A 30 7.81 -3.85 -15.59
N LYS A 31 7.91 -4.33 -14.35
CA LYS A 31 9.12 -4.32 -13.52
C LYS A 31 10.06 -5.47 -13.91
N GLY A 32 10.61 -5.41 -15.12
CA GLY A 32 11.43 -6.50 -15.67
C GLY A 32 10.58 -7.49 -16.47
N THR A 33 11.00 -8.76 -16.52
CA THR A 33 10.46 -9.69 -17.53
C THR A 33 9.09 -10.28 -17.19
N PHE A 34 8.78 -10.46 -15.90
CA PHE A 34 7.58 -11.21 -15.44
C PHE A 34 6.92 -10.60 -14.21
N ASP A 35 6.92 -9.27 -14.12
CA ASP A 35 6.44 -8.54 -12.94
C ASP A 35 5.57 -7.36 -13.41
N PRO A 36 4.29 -7.61 -13.79
CA PRO A 36 3.38 -6.56 -14.19
C PRO A 36 2.89 -5.78 -12.96
N VAL A 37 2.99 -4.47 -13.03
CA VAL A 37 2.44 -3.53 -12.05
C VAL A 37 1.45 -2.60 -12.74
N THR A 38 0.37 -2.22 -12.07
CA THR A 38 -0.57 -1.21 -12.55
C THR A 38 -0.43 0.10 -11.79
N GLU A 39 -0.95 1.19 -12.36
CA GLU A 39 -1.13 2.44 -11.63
C GLU A 39 -2.03 2.28 -10.39
N VAL A 40 -2.89 1.24 -10.38
CA VAL A 40 -3.78 0.92 -9.26
C VAL A 40 -3.00 0.35 -8.09
N ASP A 41 -2.01 -0.53 -8.34
CA ASP A 41 -1.17 -1.12 -7.29
C ASP A 41 -0.40 -0.02 -6.55
N ARG A 42 0.25 0.88 -7.31
CA ARG A 42 0.95 2.05 -6.75
C ARG A 42 0.01 2.97 -5.96
N ALA A 43 -1.21 3.22 -6.48
CA ALA A 43 -2.17 4.08 -5.82
C ALA A 43 -2.76 3.45 -4.54
N ALA A 44 -2.95 2.13 -4.53
CA ALA A 44 -3.41 1.39 -3.36
C ALA A 44 -2.34 1.38 -2.27
N GLU A 45 -1.08 1.11 -2.61
CA GLU A 45 0.05 1.19 -1.69
C GLU A 45 0.18 2.59 -1.09
N ALA A 46 0.07 3.65 -1.91
CA ALA A 46 0.11 5.03 -1.44
C ALA A 46 -1.03 5.35 -0.44
N ALA A 47 -2.24 4.84 -0.68
CA ALA A 47 -3.37 5.01 0.24
C ALA A 47 -3.16 4.26 1.57
N ILE A 48 -2.60 3.05 1.52
CA ILE A 48 -2.24 2.26 2.70
C ILE A 48 -1.15 2.99 3.50
N LEU A 49 -0.10 3.47 2.83
CA LEU A 49 1.01 4.21 3.44
C LEU A 49 0.53 5.48 4.13
N ALA A 50 -0.42 6.22 3.55
CA ALA A 50 -1.00 7.42 4.18
C ALA A 50 -1.63 7.11 5.54
N VAL A 51 -2.39 6.00 5.64
CA VAL A 51 -2.99 5.57 6.92
C VAL A 51 -1.92 5.15 7.93
N LEU A 52 -0.93 4.36 7.49
CA LEU A 52 0.14 3.89 8.37
C LEU A 52 1.00 5.04 8.90
N THR A 53 1.36 6.00 8.05
CA THR A 53 2.16 7.17 8.45
C THR A 53 1.39 8.11 9.39
N GLU A 54 0.06 8.19 9.27
CA GLU A 54 -0.78 8.96 10.21
C GLU A 54 -0.90 8.27 11.58
N LEU A 55 -1.15 6.96 11.60
CA LEU A 55 -1.49 6.22 12.83
C LEU A 55 -0.30 5.56 13.52
N ARG A 56 0.80 5.35 12.80
CA ARG A 56 2.06 4.71 13.24
C ARG A 56 3.28 5.45 12.64
N PRO A 57 3.45 6.76 12.90
CA PRO A 57 4.50 7.57 12.26
C PRO A 57 5.93 7.10 12.54
N ASP A 58 6.16 6.36 13.62
CA ASP A 58 7.49 5.86 14.02
C ASP A 58 7.83 4.47 13.45
N ASP A 59 6.86 3.76 12.87
CA ASP A 59 7.06 2.43 12.30
C ASP A 59 7.63 2.51 10.88
N GLY A 60 8.46 1.54 10.51
CA GLY A 60 8.90 1.40 9.11
C GLY A 60 7.80 0.78 8.25
N VAL A 61 7.87 1.00 6.93
CA VAL A 61 6.96 0.40 5.94
C VAL A 61 7.78 -0.09 4.77
N LEU A 62 7.53 -1.31 4.32
CA LEU A 62 8.08 -1.87 3.10
C LEU A 62 6.91 -2.33 2.23
N GLY A 63 6.79 -1.74 1.05
CA GLY A 63 5.78 -2.08 0.06
C GLY A 63 6.40 -2.63 -1.23
N GLU A 64 5.65 -3.50 -1.90
CA GLU A 64 6.03 -4.08 -3.19
C GLU A 64 6.22 -3.02 -4.28
N GLU A 65 5.48 -1.92 -4.21
CA GLU A 65 5.38 -0.91 -5.26
C GLU A 65 6.36 0.26 -5.14
N GLY A 66 7.30 0.14 -4.21
CA GLY A 66 8.46 1.01 -4.06
C GLY A 66 8.51 1.79 -2.75
N THR A 67 7.51 1.63 -1.87
CA THR A 67 7.57 2.18 -0.52
C THR A 67 8.68 1.50 0.29
N ASP A 68 9.65 2.28 0.76
CA ASP A 68 10.63 1.82 1.75
C ASP A 68 10.91 2.95 2.74
N THR A 69 10.14 2.98 3.83
CA THR A 69 10.36 3.88 4.95
C THR A 69 11.07 3.15 6.08
N HIS A 70 12.02 3.86 6.69
CA HIS A 70 12.76 3.39 7.83
C HIS A 70 12.12 3.97 9.09
N GLY A 71 11.78 3.12 10.04
CA GLY A 71 11.26 3.49 11.34
C GLY A 71 12.11 2.91 12.46
N THR A 72 11.75 3.22 13.70
CA THR A 72 12.43 2.71 14.88
C THR A 72 11.61 1.57 15.49
N GLY A 73 12.06 0.33 15.29
CA GLY A 73 11.47 -0.85 15.92
C GLY A 73 10.72 -1.76 14.94
N ARG A 74 9.42 -1.54 14.74
CA ARG A 74 8.55 -2.44 13.97
C ARG A 74 8.45 -2.00 12.51
N ARG A 75 8.06 -2.93 11.64
CA ARG A 75 7.86 -2.70 10.21
C ARG A 75 6.55 -3.33 9.71
N TRP A 76 5.82 -2.57 8.91
CA TRP A 76 4.64 -3.02 8.17
C TRP A 76 5.03 -3.47 6.77
N LEU A 77 4.39 -4.52 6.26
CA LEU A 77 4.57 -5.02 4.90
C LEU A 77 3.29 -4.77 4.10
N ILE A 78 3.43 -4.24 2.89
CA ILE A 78 2.34 -3.99 1.94
C ILE A 78 2.61 -4.80 0.67
N ASP A 79 1.56 -5.45 0.18
CA ASP A 79 1.43 -6.14 -1.11
C ASP A 79 0.07 -5.66 -1.65
#